data_AF-A0A976XIA2-F1
#
_entry.id   AF-A0A976XIA2-F1
#
_cell.length_a   1.000
_cell.length_b   1.000
_cell.length_c   1.000
_cell.angle_alpha   90.00
_cell.angle_beta   90.00
_cell.angle_gamma   90.00
#
_symmetry.space_group_name_H-M   'P 1'
#
loop_
_entity.id
_entity.type
_entity.pdbx_description
1 polymer ?
#
loop_
_entity_poly.entity_id
_entity_poly.type
_entity_poly.pdbx_seq_one_letter_code
_entity_poly.pdbx_strand_id
1 'polypeptide(L)'
;MMISSVIGKSLRNACCRSAELCFTECSRRVYKSIPTPSDYEPMATFCYYSGIHNHREFHLLINISDIEGDFLKRQCCIELEVGEFRVPATAIPVSKDGTLKNILCRASARVRMCDSQVYLNIYRKQVLTKLLVSKLTLDVDRDIIGKKFPQNSWYTLYNKSTKLGRIKISFYKVNNSLNVIANVVLQQAILCANDHINSGAELKINILHPDIMLQAERLVLLSFSLEGPLIAKEDYASQMRYFKTYQKRGKWYWSFWNSKPECRANRRPQGSVYLLSISTILKHPTDYTVFYVKYHTKEGPRNLFFKTVDRSRDIWTDSLYMFIQSMRDYIEHFDDLSSLNDFIN
;
A
#
# COMPACT_ATOMS: atom_id res chain seq x y z
N MET A 1 -5.43 60.58 -44.85
CA MET A 1 -5.93 59.28 -45.34
C MET A 1 -5.14 58.05 -44.82
N MET A 2 -3.99 58.18 -44.13
CA MET A 2 -3.19 57.03 -43.65
C MET A 2 -3.55 56.46 -42.27
N ILE A 3 -4.33 57.16 -41.45
CA ILE A 3 -4.60 56.74 -40.05
C ILE A 3 -5.70 55.68 -39.98
N SER A 4 -6.69 55.69 -40.90
CA SER A 4 -7.78 54.71 -40.89
C SER A 4 -7.35 53.30 -41.30
N SER A 5 -6.34 53.16 -42.16
CA SER A 5 -5.87 51.84 -42.64
C SER A 5 -5.04 51.09 -41.59
N VAL A 6 -4.31 51.80 -40.73
CA VAL A 6 -3.52 51.23 -39.63
C VAL A 6 -4.43 50.79 -38.48
N ILE A 7 -5.44 51.60 -38.15
CA ILE A 7 -6.45 51.27 -37.13
C ILE A 7 -7.29 50.06 -37.57
N GLY A 8 -7.69 49.99 -38.85
CA GLY A 8 -8.42 48.85 -39.40
C GLY A 8 -7.64 47.53 -39.38
N LYS A 9 -6.32 47.57 -39.65
CA LYS A 9 -5.45 46.37 -39.57
C LYS A 9 -5.21 45.92 -38.11
N SER A 10 -5.06 46.87 -37.19
CA SER A 10 -4.90 46.59 -35.75
C SER A 10 -6.17 45.97 -35.14
N LEU A 11 -7.34 46.52 -35.45
CA LEU A 11 -8.65 45.98 -35.03
C LEU A 11 -8.90 44.58 -35.62
N ARG A 12 -8.56 44.35 -36.90
CA ARG A 12 -8.72 43.04 -37.53
C ARG A 12 -7.84 41.98 -36.87
N ASN A 13 -6.59 42.31 -36.56
CA ASN A 13 -5.67 41.40 -35.85
C ASN A 13 -6.10 41.15 -34.39
N ALA A 14 -6.64 42.17 -33.71
CA ALA A 14 -7.18 42.01 -32.36
C ALA A 14 -8.45 41.15 -32.35
N CYS A 15 -9.37 41.35 -33.31
CA CYS A 15 -10.57 40.52 -33.45
C CYS A 15 -10.22 39.06 -33.82
N CYS A 16 -9.24 38.82 -34.68
CA CYS A 16 -8.78 37.47 -35.01
C CYS A 16 -8.15 36.77 -33.80
N ARG A 17 -7.29 37.46 -33.03
CA ARG A 17 -6.71 36.89 -31.79
C ARG A 17 -7.76 36.63 -30.72
N SER A 18 -8.73 37.52 -30.56
CA SER A 18 -9.84 37.31 -29.62
C SER A 18 -10.73 36.15 -30.05
N ALA A 19 -10.97 35.96 -31.35
CA ALA A 19 -11.70 34.82 -31.88
C ALA A 19 -10.94 33.50 -31.69
N GLU A 20 -9.62 33.49 -31.94
CA GLU A 20 -8.75 32.33 -31.66
C GLU A 20 -8.77 31.98 -30.17
N LEU A 21 -8.58 32.97 -29.28
CA LEU A 21 -8.62 32.76 -27.83
C LEU A 21 -9.98 32.23 -27.36
N CYS A 22 -11.06 32.78 -27.89
CA CYS A 22 -12.41 32.32 -27.60
C CYS A 22 -12.65 30.90 -28.13
N PHE A 23 -12.14 30.57 -29.32
CA PHE A 23 -12.22 29.22 -29.87
C PHE A 23 -11.40 28.22 -29.06
N THR A 24 -10.17 28.57 -28.64
CA THR A 24 -9.36 27.74 -27.73
C THR A 24 -10.01 27.57 -26.37
N GLU A 25 -10.67 28.59 -25.81
CA GLU A 25 -11.35 28.45 -24.52
C GLU A 25 -12.70 27.73 -24.60
N CYS A 26 -13.44 27.91 -25.69
CA CYS A 26 -14.64 27.12 -25.97
C CYS A 26 -14.27 25.66 -26.19
N SER A 27 -13.26 25.37 -27.02
CA SER A 27 -12.79 24.00 -27.23
C SER A 27 -12.21 23.40 -25.95
N ARG A 28 -11.46 24.14 -25.14
CA ARG A 28 -11.01 23.68 -23.81
C ARG A 28 -12.16 23.40 -22.85
N ARG A 29 -13.20 24.25 -22.83
CA ARG A 29 -14.41 24.02 -22.01
C ARG A 29 -15.20 22.82 -22.50
N VAL A 30 -15.36 22.64 -23.81
CA VAL A 30 -16.01 21.48 -24.40
C VAL A 30 -15.20 20.21 -24.11
N TYR A 31 -13.87 20.22 -24.28
CA TYR A 31 -13.00 19.10 -23.93
C TYR A 31 -13.07 18.73 -22.45
N LYS A 32 -13.24 19.70 -21.55
CA LYS A 32 -13.46 19.44 -20.12
C LYS A 32 -14.84 18.84 -19.82
N SER A 33 -15.82 19.06 -20.69
CA SER A 33 -17.18 18.50 -20.58
C SER A 33 -17.32 17.14 -21.26
N ILE A 34 -16.37 16.77 -22.14
CA ILE A 34 -16.31 15.42 -22.71
C ILE A 34 -15.75 14.50 -21.63
N PRO A 35 -16.50 13.47 -21.19
CA PRO A 35 -15.99 12.51 -20.23
C PRO A 35 -14.73 11.85 -20.80
N THR A 36 -13.67 11.74 -19.99
CA THR A 36 -12.51 10.97 -20.46
C THR A 36 -12.93 9.51 -20.63
N PRO A 37 -12.24 8.71 -21.46
CA PRO A 37 -12.55 7.28 -21.57
C PRO A 37 -12.57 6.58 -20.21
N SER A 38 -11.82 7.07 -19.21
CA SER A 38 -11.84 6.54 -17.85
C SER A 38 -13.09 6.94 -17.04
N ASP A 39 -13.80 8.01 -17.41
CA ASP A 39 -14.98 8.50 -16.68
C ASP A 39 -16.31 7.92 -17.20
N TYR A 40 -16.30 7.22 -18.34
CA TYR A 40 -17.51 6.65 -18.95
C TYR A 40 -17.28 5.24 -19.50
N GLU A 41 -17.88 4.24 -18.84
CA GLU A 41 -17.61 2.82 -19.08
C GLU A 41 -17.82 2.33 -20.53
N PRO A 42 -18.85 2.77 -21.28
CA PRO A 42 -18.98 2.40 -22.68
C PRO A 42 -17.82 2.90 -23.56
N MET A 43 -17.34 4.14 -23.32
CA MET A 43 -16.16 4.66 -24.02
C MET A 43 -14.88 3.93 -23.58
N ALA A 44 -14.74 3.68 -22.28
CA ALA A 44 -13.65 2.86 -21.74
C ALA A 44 -13.57 1.50 -22.45
N THR A 45 -14.72 0.84 -22.58
CA THR A 45 -14.87 -0.47 -23.21
C THR A 45 -14.50 -0.42 -24.67
N PHE A 46 -15.03 0.56 -25.41
CA PHE A 46 -14.69 0.76 -26.80
C PHE A 46 -13.20 0.99 -27.00
N CYS A 47 -12.59 1.92 -26.26
CA CYS A 47 -11.17 2.22 -26.39
C CYS A 47 -10.26 1.04 -26.03
N TYR A 48 -10.65 0.22 -25.05
CA TYR A 48 -9.89 -0.97 -24.67
C TYR A 48 -9.95 -2.06 -25.75
N TYR A 49 -11.16 -2.44 -26.19
CA TYR A 49 -11.32 -3.53 -27.16
C TYR A 49 -10.95 -3.14 -28.59
N SER A 50 -10.96 -1.85 -28.93
CA SER A 50 -10.42 -1.35 -30.20
C SER A 50 -8.89 -1.23 -30.21
N GLY A 51 -8.21 -1.45 -29.07
CA GLY A 51 -6.77 -1.33 -28.95
C GLY A 51 -6.26 0.11 -28.92
N ILE A 52 -7.13 1.11 -28.72
CA ILE A 52 -6.73 2.51 -28.52
C ILE A 52 -5.96 2.65 -27.19
N HIS A 53 -6.39 1.90 -26.17
CA HIS A 53 -5.72 1.83 -24.87
C HIS A 53 -5.42 0.37 -24.50
N ASN A 54 -4.22 0.12 -23.99
CA ASN A 54 -3.73 -1.23 -23.66
C ASN A 54 -4.25 -1.74 -22.31
N HIS A 55 -4.71 -0.84 -21.45
CA HIS A 55 -5.20 -1.16 -20.12
C HIS A 55 -6.47 -0.38 -19.76
N ARG A 56 -7.25 -0.98 -18.86
CA ARG A 56 -8.36 -0.32 -18.16
C ARG A 56 -7.82 0.51 -17.01
N GLU A 57 -8.60 1.47 -16.53
CA GLU A 57 -8.27 2.21 -15.30
C GLU A 57 -8.14 1.27 -14.10
N PHE A 58 -7.21 1.57 -13.20
CA PHE A 58 -7.08 0.87 -11.92
C PHE A 58 -6.40 1.74 -10.85
N HIS A 59 -6.60 1.37 -9.58
CA HIS A 59 -5.86 1.99 -8.47
C HIS A 59 -4.58 1.20 -8.19
N LEU A 60 -3.44 1.88 -8.31
CA LEU A 60 -2.13 1.31 -8.05
C LEU A 60 -1.69 1.66 -6.63
N LEU A 61 -1.32 0.65 -5.84
CA LEU A 61 -0.60 0.81 -4.59
C LEU A 61 0.83 0.30 -4.76
N ILE A 62 1.80 1.14 -4.43
CA ILE A 62 3.20 0.75 -4.33
C ILE A 62 3.59 0.61 -2.86
N ASN A 63 4.31 -0.47 -2.56
CA ASN A 63 4.94 -0.68 -1.25
C ASN A 63 6.44 -0.83 -1.44
N ILE A 64 7.19 0.07 -0.84
CA ILE A 64 8.65 0.07 -0.84
C ILE A 64 9.09 -0.57 0.47
N SER A 65 9.70 -1.74 0.39
CA SER A 65 10.14 -2.51 1.56
C SER A 65 11.59 -2.21 1.94
N ASP A 66 12.48 -2.17 0.96
CA ASP A 66 13.92 -2.01 1.17
C ASP A 66 14.48 -0.90 0.26
N ILE A 67 15.42 -0.10 0.79
CA ILE A 67 16.17 0.89 0.01
C ILE A 67 17.64 0.81 0.40
N GLU A 68 18.51 0.81 -0.60
CA GLU A 68 19.96 0.84 -0.42
C GLU A 68 20.54 1.98 -1.26
N GLY A 69 21.32 2.86 -0.63
CA GLY A 69 22.03 3.95 -1.28
C GLY A 69 22.49 5.02 -0.31
N ASP A 70 23.63 5.64 -0.60
CA ASP A 70 24.24 6.68 0.25
C ASP A 70 23.38 7.93 0.44
N PHE A 71 22.43 8.17 -0.48
CA PHE A 71 21.51 9.29 -0.39
C PHE A 71 20.61 9.22 0.87
N LEU A 72 20.43 8.02 1.45
CA LEU A 72 19.67 7.80 2.68
C LEU A 72 20.35 8.33 3.94
N LYS A 73 21.63 8.72 3.87
CA LYS A 73 22.36 9.39 4.97
C LYS A 73 21.83 10.78 5.28
N ARG A 74 20.92 11.30 4.44
CA ARG A 74 20.24 12.59 4.61
C ARG A 74 18.73 12.37 4.50
N GLN A 75 17.96 13.36 4.92
CA GLN A 75 16.51 13.29 4.85
C GLN A 75 16.03 13.26 3.39
N CYS A 76 15.25 12.24 3.05
CA CYS A 76 14.70 12.03 1.72
C CYS A 76 13.18 11.96 1.74
N CYS A 77 12.55 12.23 0.61
CA CYS A 77 11.15 11.96 0.37
C CYS A 77 10.97 11.31 -1.00
N ILE A 78 9.95 10.47 -1.11
CA ILE A 78 9.62 9.74 -2.32
C ILE A 78 8.24 10.21 -2.77
N GLU A 79 8.07 10.46 -4.06
CA GLU A 79 6.79 10.84 -4.65
C GLU A 79 6.49 9.92 -5.82
N LEU A 80 5.25 9.43 -5.85
CA LEU A 80 4.69 8.69 -6.97
C LEU A 80 4.03 9.70 -7.92
N GLU A 81 4.44 9.70 -9.18
CA GLU A 81 3.89 10.55 -10.23
C GLU A 81 3.25 9.68 -11.32
N VAL A 82 1.96 9.93 -11.60
CA VAL A 82 1.16 9.24 -12.61
C VAL A 82 0.34 10.28 -13.36
N GLY A 83 0.62 10.47 -14.65
CA GLY A 83 0.03 11.55 -15.43
C GLY A 83 0.29 12.93 -14.79
N GLU A 84 -0.77 13.63 -14.40
CA GLU A 84 -0.70 14.94 -13.73
C GLU A 84 -0.64 14.84 -12.20
N PHE A 85 -0.90 13.65 -11.64
CA PHE A 85 -1.00 13.46 -10.19
C PHE A 85 0.38 13.19 -9.59
N ARG A 86 0.68 13.88 -8.49
CA ARG A 86 1.88 13.66 -7.68
C ARG A 86 1.47 13.39 -6.24
N VAL A 87 1.74 12.18 -5.78
CA VAL A 87 1.35 11.69 -4.46
C VAL A 87 2.61 11.42 -3.64
N PRO A 88 2.83 12.11 -2.51
CA PRO A 88 3.95 11.81 -1.63
C PRO A 88 3.75 10.44 -0.96
N ALA A 89 4.82 9.66 -0.90
CA ALA A 89 4.83 8.44 -0.12
C ALA A 89 4.92 8.76 1.39
N THR A 90 4.59 7.77 2.22
CA THR A 90 4.82 7.87 3.67
C THR A 90 6.31 8.11 3.97
N ALA A 91 6.57 8.83 5.05
CA ALA A 91 7.90 9.28 5.41
C ALA A 91 8.87 8.10 5.62
N ILE A 92 10.12 8.29 5.18
CA ILE A 92 11.21 7.34 5.39
C ILE A 92 12.22 7.89 6.40
N PRO A 93 12.76 7.06 7.31
CA PRO A 93 13.77 7.49 8.26
C PRO A 93 15.12 7.73 7.58
N VAL A 94 16.01 8.47 8.25
CA VAL A 94 17.40 8.62 7.83
C VAL A 94 18.19 7.37 8.24
N SER A 95 19.05 6.86 7.34
CA SER A 95 19.92 5.71 7.61
C SER A 95 21.38 6.10 7.57
N LYS A 96 22.10 5.89 8.68
CA LYS A 96 23.55 6.14 8.76
C LYS A 96 24.35 5.21 7.85
N ASP A 97 23.90 3.96 7.73
CA ASP A 97 24.59 2.91 6.98
C ASP A 97 24.19 2.89 5.50
N GLY A 98 23.30 3.78 5.07
CA GLY A 98 22.81 3.84 3.69
C GLY A 98 21.87 2.68 3.32
N THR A 99 21.36 1.94 4.30
CA THR A 99 20.41 0.84 4.08
C THR A 99 19.20 0.98 4.98
N LEU A 100 18.02 0.79 4.41
CA LEU A 100 16.74 0.71 5.09
C LEU A 100 16.08 -0.61 4.71
N LYS A 101 15.64 -1.37 5.71
CA LYS A 101 14.99 -2.67 5.53
C LYS A 101 13.63 -2.69 6.19
N ASN A 102 12.66 -3.34 5.55
CA ASN A 102 11.30 -3.51 6.05
C ASN A 102 10.65 -2.17 6.47
N ILE A 103 10.77 -1.13 5.65
CA ILE A 103 10.19 0.18 5.98
C ILE A 103 8.69 0.24 5.68
N LEU A 104 8.00 1.15 6.36
CA LEU A 104 6.63 1.52 6.05
C LEU A 104 6.63 2.67 5.03
N CYS A 105 6.90 2.36 3.76
CA CYS A 105 6.88 3.34 2.68
C CYS A 105 5.86 2.95 1.61
N ARG A 106 4.73 3.66 1.57
CA ARG A 106 3.63 3.40 0.62
C ARG A 106 3.17 4.67 -0.06
N ALA A 107 2.76 4.53 -1.32
CA ALA A 107 2.04 5.55 -2.06
C ALA A 107 1.01 4.87 -2.95
N SER A 108 -0.09 5.54 -3.22
CA SER A 108 -1.11 5.04 -4.13
C SER A 108 -1.59 6.13 -5.07
N ALA A 109 -1.84 5.75 -6.31
CA ALA A 109 -2.37 6.66 -7.32
C ALA A 109 -3.31 5.91 -8.26
N ARG A 110 -4.26 6.64 -8.81
CA ARG A 110 -5.16 6.17 -9.86
C ARG A 110 -4.42 6.22 -11.20
N VAL A 111 -4.37 5.08 -11.90
CA VAL A 111 -3.77 4.94 -13.23
C VAL A 111 -4.90 4.94 -14.25
N ARG A 112 -5.02 6.00 -15.04
CA ARG A 112 -6.05 6.13 -16.09
C ARG A 112 -5.62 5.36 -17.33
N MET A 113 -6.56 5.15 -18.25
CA MET A 113 -6.30 4.44 -19.51
C MET A 113 -5.26 5.13 -20.41
N CYS A 114 -5.12 6.46 -20.29
CA CYS A 114 -4.14 7.24 -21.03
C CYS A 114 -2.75 7.29 -20.37
N ASP A 115 -2.62 6.85 -19.11
CA ASP A 115 -1.36 6.92 -18.38
C ASP A 115 -0.51 5.68 -18.72
N SER A 116 0.51 5.84 -19.57
CA SER A 116 1.41 4.75 -19.99
C SER A 116 2.64 4.57 -19.09
N GLN A 117 2.97 5.58 -18.28
CA GLN A 117 4.16 5.58 -17.45
C GLN A 117 3.85 6.00 -16.02
N VAL A 118 4.55 5.35 -15.09
CA VAL A 118 4.57 5.66 -13.66
C VAL A 118 5.99 6.04 -13.29
N TYR A 119 6.13 7.13 -12.52
CA TYR A 119 7.43 7.60 -12.07
C TYR A 119 7.53 7.55 -10.55
N LEU A 120 8.66 7.06 -10.07
CA LEU A 120 9.04 7.16 -8.68
C LEU A 120 10.17 8.18 -8.55
N ASN A 121 9.83 9.35 -8.03
CA ASN A 121 10.74 10.47 -7.86
C ASN A 121 11.30 10.45 -6.44
N ILE A 122 12.62 10.38 -6.31
CA ILE A 122 13.30 10.43 -5.02
C ILE A 122 13.94 11.81 -4.89
N TYR A 123 13.58 12.52 -3.83
CA TYR A 123 14.11 13.82 -3.52
C TYR A 123 14.93 13.81 -2.23
N ARG A 124 15.94 14.67 -2.19
CA ARG A 124 16.64 15.05 -0.97
C ARG A 124 16.00 16.33 -0.43
N LYS A 125 15.56 16.32 0.83
CA LYS A 125 15.08 17.53 1.49
C LYS A 125 16.27 18.45 1.82
N GLN A 126 16.13 19.70 1.44
CA GLN A 126 16.98 20.81 1.88
C GLN A 126 16.12 21.76 2.72
N VAL A 127 16.72 22.79 3.32
CA VAL A 127 16.03 23.70 4.25
C VAL A 127 14.79 24.36 3.62
N LEU A 128 14.86 24.72 2.34
CA LEU A 128 13.79 25.44 1.62
C LEU A 128 13.30 24.74 0.35
N THR A 129 14.04 23.75 -0.15
CA THR A 129 13.77 23.12 -1.45
C THR A 129 13.94 21.61 -1.38
N LYS A 130 13.35 20.91 -2.36
CA LYS A 130 13.59 19.49 -2.60
C LYS A 130 14.44 19.34 -3.87
N LEU A 131 15.55 18.63 -3.77
CA LEU A 131 16.41 18.35 -4.92
C LEU A 131 16.13 16.94 -5.44
N LEU A 132 15.76 16.81 -6.72
CA LEU A 132 15.57 15.51 -7.34
C LEU A 132 16.90 14.75 -7.39
N VAL A 133 16.93 13.57 -6.79
CA VAL A 133 18.10 12.69 -6.72
C VAL A 133 18.06 11.63 -7.81
N SER A 134 16.89 11.00 -7.98
CA SER A 134 16.69 9.92 -8.94
C SER A 134 15.23 9.92 -9.40
N LYS A 135 15.00 9.56 -10.66
CA LYS A 135 13.68 9.32 -11.23
C LYS A 135 13.66 7.93 -11.84
N LEU A 136 12.92 7.01 -11.22
CA LEU A 136 12.69 5.67 -11.77
C LEU A 136 11.44 5.73 -12.65
N THR A 137 11.57 5.34 -13.91
CA THR A 137 10.47 5.28 -14.87
C THR A 137 10.06 3.83 -15.08
N LEU A 138 8.75 3.57 -14.98
CA LEU A 138 8.15 2.25 -15.17
C LEU A 138 7.06 2.34 -16.23
N ASP A 139 7.08 1.42 -17.18
CA ASP A 139 6.02 1.27 -18.16
C ASP A 139 4.84 0.50 -17.55
N VAL A 140 3.62 1.06 -17.66
CA VAL A 140 2.43 0.47 -17.04
C VAL A 140 2.12 -0.91 -17.61
N ASP A 141 2.13 -1.03 -18.93
CA ASP A 141 1.76 -2.26 -19.62
C ASP A 141 2.84 -3.33 -19.49
N ARG A 142 4.11 -2.97 -19.73
CA ARG A 142 5.22 -3.92 -19.74
C ARG A 142 5.73 -4.25 -18.35
N ASP A 143 5.97 -3.25 -17.51
CA ASP A 143 6.69 -3.44 -16.25
C ASP A 143 5.77 -3.73 -15.06
N ILE A 144 4.49 -3.35 -15.14
CA ILE A 144 3.50 -3.56 -14.08
C ILE A 144 2.48 -4.64 -14.48
N ILE A 145 1.66 -4.39 -15.51
CA ILE A 145 0.55 -5.28 -15.89
C ILE A 145 1.07 -6.59 -16.49
N GLY A 146 1.98 -6.52 -17.46
CA GLY A 146 2.56 -7.68 -18.16
C GLY A 146 3.34 -8.60 -17.21
N LYS A 147 3.91 -8.03 -16.14
CA LYS A 147 4.55 -8.78 -15.05
C LYS A 147 3.58 -9.16 -13.91
N LYS A 148 2.28 -8.97 -14.12
CA LYS A 148 1.20 -9.32 -13.17
C LYS A 148 1.39 -8.70 -11.78
N PHE A 149 1.67 -7.39 -11.72
CA PHE A 149 1.89 -6.64 -10.49
C PHE A 149 3.02 -7.24 -9.64
N PRO A 150 4.29 -7.12 -10.09
CA PRO A 150 5.40 -7.83 -9.49
C PRO A 150 5.60 -7.44 -8.02
N GLN A 151 5.97 -8.42 -7.19
CA GLN A 151 6.20 -8.22 -5.77
C GLN A 151 7.67 -8.41 -5.43
N ASN A 152 8.17 -7.67 -4.44
CA ASN A 152 9.53 -7.80 -3.88
C ASN A 152 10.65 -7.67 -4.92
N SER A 153 10.42 -6.89 -5.97
CA SER A 153 11.33 -6.75 -7.10
C SER A 153 12.31 -5.60 -6.88
N TRP A 154 13.60 -5.85 -7.19
CA TRP A 154 14.65 -4.85 -7.06
C TRP A 154 14.77 -4.01 -8.33
N TYR A 155 14.80 -2.69 -8.16
CA TYR A 155 15.01 -1.70 -9.20
C TYR A 155 16.26 -0.89 -8.89
N THR A 156 17.11 -0.66 -9.89
CA THR A 156 18.33 0.14 -9.71
C THR A 156 18.02 1.61 -9.93
N LEU A 157 18.54 2.45 -9.05
CA LEU A 157 18.36 3.90 -9.09
C LEU A 157 19.59 4.55 -9.74
N TYR A 158 19.34 5.47 -10.66
CA TYR A 158 20.36 6.18 -11.41
C TYR A 158 20.16 7.69 -11.29
N ASN A 159 21.26 8.41 -11.23
CA ASN A 159 21.29 9.84 -11.52
C ASN A 159 22.12 10.04 -12.78
N LYS A 160 21.45 10.38 -13.88
CA LYS A 160 22.02 10.36 -15.23
C LYS A 160 22.56 8.95 -15.53
N SER A 161 23.88 8.77 -15.54
CA SER A 161 24.55 7.48 -15.77
C SER A 161 25.12 6.84 -14.50
N THR A 162 25.13 7.55 -13.37
CA THR A 162 25.74 7.06 -12.14
C THR A 162 24.74 6.24 -11.32
N LYS A 163 25.09 4.99 -11.00
CA LYS A 163 24.30 4.15 -10.09
C LYS A 163 24.35 4.74 -8.68
N LEU A 164 23.18 5.06 -8.14
CA LEU A 164 23.04 5.62 -6.78
C LEU A 164 22.71 4.57 -5.73
N GLY A 165 22.08 3.48 -6.15
CA GLY A 165 21.51 2.52 -5.22
C GLY A 165 20.47 1.62 -5.86
N ARG A 166 19.67 0.96 -5.02
CA ARG A 166 18.55 0.13 -5.45
C ARG A 166 17.39 0.21 -4.46
N ILE A 167 16.19 -0.02 -4.98
CA ILE A 167 14.94 0.03 -4.22
C ILE A 167 14.14 -1.23 -4.49
N LYS A 168 13.53 -1.78 -3.46
CA LYS A 168 12.68 -2.97 -3.56
C LYS A 168 11.22 -2.57 -3.48
N ILE A 169 10.48 -2.86 -4.54
CA ILE A 169 9.11 -2.41 -4.73
C ILE A 169 8.20 -3.61 -4.96
N SER A 170 7.03 -3.56 -4.34
CA SER A 170 5.88 -4.40 -4.66
C SER A 170 4.75 -3.55 -5.21
N PHE A 171 4.12 -4.01 -6.28
CA PHE A 171 2.97 -3.38 -6.91
C PHE A 171 1.72 -4.17 -6.56
N TYR A 172 0.63 -3.46 -6.28
CA TYR A 172 -0.66 -4.06 -6.02
C TYR A 172 -1.76 -3.31 -6.77
N LYS A 173 -2.64 -4.06 -7.42
CA LYS A 173 -3.91 -3.55 -7.88
C LYS A 173 -4.88 -3.53 -6.70
N VAL A 174 -5.40 -2.36 -6.37
CA VAL A 174 -6.36 -2.19 -5.26
C VAL A 174 -7.71 -1.77 -5.82
N ASN A 175 -8.78 -2.31 -5.26
CA ASN A 175 -10.14 -1.91 -5.62
C ASN A 175 -10.49 -0.56 -5.00
N ASN A 176 -11.27 0.23 -5.74
CA ASN A 176 -11.41 1.70 -5.60
C ASN A 176 -12.20 2.18 -4.36
N SER A 177 -12.30 1.38 -3.29
CA SER A 177 -12.98 1.81 -2.06
C SER A 177 -12.10 2.82 -1.29
N LEU A 178 -12.45 4.09 -1.47
CA LEU A 178 -11.74 5.33 -1.11
C LEU A 178 -11.25 5.46 0.34
N ASN A 179 -11.67 4.61 1.28
CA ASN A 179 -11.31 4.71 2.70
C ASN A 179 -10.25 3.73 3.19
N VAL A 180 -9.85 2.73 2.38
CA VAL A 180 -8.79 1.79 2.75
C VAL A 180 -7.42 2.47 2.78
N ILE A 181 -7.26 3.56 2.04
CA ILE A 181 -5.96 4.21 1.83
C ILE A 181 -5.46 4.94 3.09
N ALA A 182 -6.34 5.38 3.99
CA ALA A 182 -5.92 6.12 5.18
C ALA A 182 -5.34 5.22 6.29
N ASN A 183 -5.74 3.95 6.36
CA ASN A 183 -5.31 3.05 7.43
C ASN A 183 -4.40 1.93 6.90
N VAL A 184 -3.11 2.04 7.20
CA VAL A 184 -2.05 1.11 6.79
C VAL A 184 -2.32 -0.34 7.25
N VAL A 185 -2.94 -0.54 8.42
CA VAL A 185 -3.30 -1.86 8.96
C VAL A 185 -4.41 -2.49 8.12
N LEU A 186 -5.45 -1.73 7.78
CA LEU A 186 -6.52 -2.22 6.89
C LEU A 186 -6.01 -2.51 5.48
N GLN A 187 -5.12 -1.67 4.95
CA GLN A 187 -4.43 -2.00 3.70
C GLN A 187 -3.71 -3.33 3.80
N GLN A 188 -2.94 -3.54 4.88
CA GLN A 188 -2.19 -4.78 5.06
C GLN A 188 -3.11 -6.00 5.16
N ALA A 189 -4.22 -5.89 5.90
CA ALA A 189 -5.25 -6.92 5.98
C ALA A 189 -5.80 -7.28 4.59
N ILE A 190 -6.14 -6.29 3.78
CA ILE A 190 -6.69 -6.50 2.43
C ILE A 190 -5.65 -7.12 1.49
N LEU A 191 -4.37 -6.71 1.59
CA LEU A 191 -3.29 -7.33 0.81
C LEU A 191 -3.14 -8.82 1.16
N CYS A 192 -3.16 -9.16 2.46
CA CYS A 192 -3.12 -10.56 2.91
C CYS A 192 -4.38 -11.33 2.48
N ALA A 193 -5.57 -10.74 2.57
CA ALA A 193 -6.82 -11.37 2.16
C ALA A 193 -6.87 -11.64 0.65
N ASN A 194 -6.45 -10.67 -0.17
CA ASN A 194 -6.34 -10.85 -1.62
C ASN A 194 -5.34 -11.94 -2.00
N ASP A 195 -4.25 -12.10 -1.25
CA ASP A 195 -3.30 -13.20 -1.45
C ASP A 195 -3.91 -14.58 -1.16
N HIS A 196 -4.88 -14.68 -0.25
CA HIS A 196 -5.69 -15.91 -0.08
C HIS A 196 -6.64 -16.14 -1.26
N ILE A 197 -7.36 -15.11 -1.70
CA ILE A 197 -8.26 -15.17 -2.87
C ILE A 197 -7.50 -15.60 -4.12
N ASN A 198 -6.34 -14.99 -4.37
CA ASN A 198 -5.47 -15.33 -5.50
C ASN A 198 -4.90 -16.77 -5.41
N SER A 199 -4.87 -17.34 -4.20
CA SER A 199 -4.48 -18.74 -3.97
C SER A 199 -5.66 -19.71 -4.10
N GLY A 200 -6.86 -19.22 -4.44
CA GLY A 200 -8.07 -20.02 -4.64
C GLY A 200 -8.97 -20.18 -3.40
N ALA A 201 -8.72 -19.44 -2.32
CA ALA A 201 -9.58 -19.48 -1.14
C ALA A 201 -10.83 -18.60 -1.32
N GLU A 202 -12.00 -19.10 -0.95
CA GLU A 202 -13.21 -18.31 -0.84
C GLU A 202 -13.29 -17.64 0.53
N LEU A 203 -13.36 -16.31 0.54
CA LEU A 203 -13.52 -15.53 1.77
C LEU A 203 -14.96 -15.04 1.87
N LYS A 204 -15.62 -15.38 2.99
CA LYS A 204 -17.00 -14.95 3.27
C LYS A 204 -17.08 -13.55 3.90
N ILE A 205 -16.23 -12.62 3.44
CA ILE A 205 -16.19 -11.24 3.96
C ILE A 205 -16.31 -10.23 2.82
N ASN A 206 -17.06 -9.15 3.05
CA ASN A 206 -17.23 -8.10 2.04
C ASN A 206 -16.02 -7.15 1.92
N ILE A 207 -14.97 -7.60 1.22
CA ILE A 207 -13.75 -6.81 1.00
C ILE A 207 -13.99 -5.64 0.02
N LEU A 208 -14.97 -5.76 -0.86
CA LEU A 208 -15.23 -4.80 -1.94
C LEU A 208 -15.92 -3.52 -1.44
N HIS A 209 -16.72 -3.63 -0.38
CA HIS A 209 -17.46 -2.52 0.20
C HIS A 209 -17.19 -2.44 1.71
N PRO A 210 -16.00 -1.95 2.12
CA PRO A 210 -15.62 -1.89 3.53
C PRO A 210 -16.51 -0.95 4.36
N ASP A 211 -17.20 0.01 3.73
CA ASP A 211 -18.08 0.98 4.42
C ASP A 211 -19.38 0.34 4.95
N ILE A 212 -19.78 -0.82 4.41
CA ILE A 212 -20.98 -1.58 4.83
C ILE A 212 -20.63 -2.86 5.59
N MET A 213 -19.35 -3.05 5.92
CA MET A 213 -18.85 -4.27 6.56
C MET A 213 -19.34 -4.36 8.01
N LEU A 214 -19.89 -5.52 8.38
CA LEU A 214 -20.31 -5.79 9.76
C LEU A 214 -19.10 -5.78 10.70
N GLN A 215 -19.30 -5.50 11.99
CA GLN A 215 -18.20 -5.52 12.97
C GLN A 215 -17.47 -6.87 13.02
N ALA A 216 -18.22 -7.97 12.88
CA ALA A 216 -17.70 -9.33 12.78
C ALA A 216 -16.76 -9.51 11.57
N GLU A 217 -17.24 -9.13 10.38
CA GLU A 217 -16.45 -9.20 9.14
C GLU A 217 -15.20 -8.31 9.22
N ARG A 218 -15.31 -7.14 9.83
CA ARG A 218 -14.19 -6.20 10.04
C ARG A 218 -13.13 -6.81 10.95
N LEU A 219 -13.55 -7.49 12.02
CA LEU A 219 -12.64 -8.19 12.90
C LEU A 219 -11.93 -9.34 12.16
N VAL A 220 -12.66 -10.14 11.38
CA VAL A 220 -12.09 -11.19 10.54
C VAL A 220 -11.10 -10.61 9.53
N LEU A 221 -11.44 -9.50 8.87
CA LEU A 221 -10.54 -8.81 7.95
C LEU A 221 -9.25 -8.37 8.66
N LEU A 222 -9.36 -7.71 9.82
CA LEU A 222 -8.22 -7.29 10.62
C LEU A 222 -7.34 -8.48 11.04
N SER A 223 -7.90 -9.68 11.19
CA SER A 223 -7.12 -10.87 11.54
C SER A 223 -6.04 -11.19 10.50
N PHE A 224 -6.28 -10.88 9.22
CA PHE A 224 -5.28 -11.07 8.15
C PHE A 224 -4.09 -10.11 8.27
N SER A 225 -4.23 -8.97 8.97
CA SER A 225 -3.09 -8.07 9.19
C SER A 225 -2.03 -8.67 10.12
N LEU A 226 -2.44 -9.64 10.96
CA LEU A 226 -1.60 -10.43 11.88
C LEU A 226 -1.03 -11.72 11.25
N GLU A 227 -1.19 -11.90 9.95
CA GLU A 227 -0.61 -13.01 9.20
C GLU A 227 0.70 -12.60 8.53
N GLY A 228 1.76 -13.39 8.69
CA GLY A 228 3.05 -13.16 8.02
C GLY A 228 4.27 -13.78 8.74
N PRO A 229 5.45 -13.76 8.10
CA PRO A 229 6.68 -14.28 8.68
C PRO A 229 7.28 -13.31 9.73
N LEU A 230 7.71 -13.86 10.86
CA LEU A 230 8.49 -13.16 11.88
C LEU A 230 9.65 -14.05 12.35
N ILE A 231 10.74 -13.42 12.79
CA ILE A 231 11.79 -14.11 13.53
C ILE A 231 11.48 -13.94 15.01
N ALA A 232 11.06 -15.02 15.67
CA ALA A 232 10.86 -15.06 17.11
C ALA A 232 12.19 -15.38 17.79
N LYS A 233 12.57 -14.58 18.79
CA LYS A 233 13.69 -14.88 19.68
C LYS A 233 13.12 -15.41 20.99
N GLU A 234 13.33 -16.69 21.23
CA GLU A 234 12.99 -17.39 22.45
C GLU A 234 14.31 -17.84 23.08
N ASP A 235 14.59 -17.37 24.29
CA ASP A 235 15.82 -17.63 25.04
C ASP A 235 17.10 -17.37 24.21
N TYR A 236 17.76 -18.43 23.72
CA TYR A 236 19.00 -18.38 22.95
C TYR A 236 18.81 -18.63 21.45
N ALA A 237 17.61 -18.98 21.00
CA ALA A 237 17.34 -19.35 19.61
C ALA A 237 16.56 -18.26 18.88
N SER A 238 16.99 -17.95 17.66
CA SER A 238 16.23 -17.11 16.72
C SER A 238 15.68 -18.01 15.63
N GLN A 239 14.36 -18.13 15.55
CA GLN A 239 13.70 -18.98 14.55
C GLN A 239 12.73 -18.16 13.72
N MET A 240 12.83 -18.31 12.39
CA MET A 240 11.81 -17.77 11.49
C MET A 240 10.58 -18.68 11.55
N ARG A 241 9.42 -18.08 11.82
CA ARG A 241 8.14 -18.77 11.91
C ARG A 241 7.09 -17.96 11.15
N TYR A 242 6.06 -18.64 10.66
CA TYR A 242 4.91 -18.01 10.03
C TYR A 242 3.79 -17.85 11.03
N PHE A 243 3.41 -16.62 11.33
CA PHE A 243 2.35 -16.30 12.27
C PHE A 243 1.03 -16.09 11.54
N LYS A 244 -0.07 -16.53 12.16
CA LYS A 244 -1.45 -16.28 11.72
C LYS A 244 -2.38 -16.36 12.93
N THR A 245 -3.48 -15.63 12.87
CA THR A 245 -4.59 -15.81 13.80
C THR A 245 -5.25 -17.17 13.61
N TYR A 246 -5.66 -17.79 14.71
CA TYR A 246 -6.32 -19.09 14.74
C TYR A 246 -7.43 -19.05 15.79
N GLN A 247 -8.64 -19.40 15.37
CA GLN A 247 -9.78 -19.46 16.27
C GLN A 247 -9.97 -20.88 16.81
N LYS A 248 -10.15 -21.01 18.12
CA LYS A 248 -10.42 -22.29 18.78
C LYS A 248 -11.36 -22.08 19.95
N ARG A 249 -12.54 -22.74 19.94
CA ARG A 249 -13.55 -22.68 21.00
C ARG A 249 -13.93 -21.25 21.39
N GLY A 250 -14.25 -20.42 20.39
CA GLY A 250 -14.63 -19.01 20.61
C GLY A 250 -13.48 -18.11 21.08
N LYS A 251 -12.23 -18.56 21.05
CA LYS A 251 -11.07 -17.75 21.43
C LYS A 251 -10.12 -17.57 20.26
N TRP A 252 -9.58 -16.36 20.15
CA TRP A 252 -8.59 -16.01 19.14
C TRP A 252 -7.18 -16.11 19.69
N TYR A 253 -6.37 -16.88 18.96
CA TYR A 253 -4.97 -17.10 19.27
C TYR A 253 -4.10 -16.57 18.14
N TRP A 254 -3.00 -15.92 18.49
CA TRP A 254 -1.93 -15.64 17.55
C TRP A 254 -0.97 -16.81 17.56
N SER A 255 -1.01 -17.61 16.50
CA SER A 255 -0.35 -18.91 16.43
C SER A 255 0.72 -18.95 15.36
N PHE A 256 1.62 -19.93 15.43
CA PHE A 256 2.72 -20.05 14.50
C PHE A 256 2.96 -21.46 13.95
N TRP A 257 3.54 -21.49 12.75
CA TRP A 257 3.95 -22.68 11.99
C TRP A 257 5.37 -22.50 11.46
N ASN A 258 6.00 -23.57 10.95
CA ASN A 258 7.33 -23.44 10.32
C ASN A 258 7.28 -22.59 9.05
N SER A 259 6.17 -22.62 8.32
CA SER A 259 6.07 -22.01 7.01
C SER A 259 4.64 -21.67 6.60
N LYS A 260 4.51 -20.78 5.60
CA LYS A 260 3.24 -20.38 5.00
C LYS A 260 2.45 -21.57 4.39
N PRO A 261 3.07 -22.50 3.62
CA PRO A 261 2.36 -23.67 3.10
C PRO A 261 1.81 -24.56 4.22
N GLU A 262 2.55 -24.75 5.31
CA GLU A 262 2.11 -25.56 6.45
C GLU A 262 0.88 -24.95 7.15
N CYS A 263 0.90 -23.63 7.33
CA CYS A 263 -0.24 -22.88 7.87
C CYS A 263 -1.48 -23.02 6.96
N ARG A 264 -1.29 -22.89 5.64
CA ARG A 264 -2.37 -23.01 4.64
C ARG A 264 -2.92 -24.42 4.48
N ALA A 265 -2.14 -25.45 4.80
CA ALA A 265 -2.59 -26.83 4.82
C ALA A 265 -3.45 -27.17 6.06
N ASN A 266 -3.87 -26.18 6.85
CA ASN A 266 -4.67 -26.33 8.06
C ASN A 266 -4.06 -27.30 9.09
N ARG A 267 -2.72 -27.40 9.13
CA ARG A 267 -2.04 -28.16 10.17
C ARG A 267 -2.21 -27.50 11.54
N ARG A 268 -2.11 -28.29 12.60
CA ARG A 268 -2.13 -27.76 13.97
C ARG A 268 -0.95 -26.79 14.18
N PRO A 269 -1.17 -25.64 14.83
CA PRO A 269 -0.09 -24.72 15.15
C PRO A 269 0.89 -25.36 16.14
N GLN A 270 2.16 -24.95 16.06
CA GLN A 270 3.21 -25.40 16.99
C GLN A 270 3.09 -24.72 18.34
N GLY A 271 2.66 -23.47 18.35
CA GLY A 271 2.40 -22.71 19.55
C GLY A 271 1.43 -21.57 19.28
N SER A 272 0.89 -21.03 20.35
CA SER A 272 -0.23 -20.09 20.32
C SER A 272 -0.17 -19.14 21.51
N VAL A 273 -0.38 -17.86 21.24
CA VAL A 273 -0.56 -16.81 22.25
C VAL A 273 -2.03 -16.41 22.25
N TYR A 274 -2.71 -16.48 23.40
CA TYR A 274 -4.07 -15.97 23.48
C TYR A 274 -4.06 -14.45 23.35
N LEU A 275 -4.73 -13.88 22.35
CA LEU A 275 -4.53 -12.47 22.02
C LEU A 275 -4.98 -11.51 23.13
N LEU A 276 -6.06 -11.81 23.85
CA LEU A 276 -6.49 -10.98 24.98
C LEU A 276 -5.60 -11.13 26.22
N SER A 277 -4.69 -12.11 26.25
CA SER A 277 -3.68 -12.20 27.32
C SER A 277 -2.47 -11.29 27.11
N ILE A 278 -2.36 -10.66 25.93
CA ILE A 278 -1.29 -9.71 25.63
C ILE A 278 -1.54 -8.44 26.45
N SER A 279 -0.58 -8.09 27.30
CA SER A 279 -0.66 -6.93 28.19
C SER A 279 0.18 -5.76 27.69
N THR A 280 1.21 -6.00 26.89
CA THR A 280 2.13 -4.93 26.45
C THR A 280 2.69 -5.25 25.07
N ILE A 281 2.69 -4.24 24.18
CA ILE A 281 3.34 -4.31 22.87
C ILE A 281 4.27 -3.09 22.75
N LEU A 282 5.58 -3.30 22.66
CA LEU A 282 6.55 -2.22 22.63
C LEU A 282 7.36 -2.23 21.34
N LYS A 283 7.50 -1.05 20.75
CA LYS A 283 8.40 -0.78 19.62
C LYS A 283 9.81 -0.59 20.19
N HIS A 284 10.83 -1.25 19.62
CA HIS A 284 12.20 -0.98 20.03
C HIS A 284 12.57 0.49 19.70
N PRO A 285 13.21 1.26 20.59
CA PRO A 285 13.39 2.70 20.39
C PRO A 285 14.24 3.06 19.17
N THR A 286 15.25 2.24 18.85
CA THR A 286 16.22 2.51 17.77
C THR A 286 16.18 1.51 16.61
N ASP A 287 16.02 0.21 16.89
CA ASP A 287 15.86 -0.81 15.84
C ASP A 287 14.41 -0.88 15.31
N TYR A 288 14.18 -0.29 14.14
CA TYR A 288 12.88 -0.28 13.45
C TYR A 288 12.41 -1.64 12.94
N THR A 289 13.22 -2.69 13.09
CA THR A 289 12.86 -4.07 12.73
C THR A 289 12.41 -4.90 13.92
N VAL A 290 12.54 -4.40 15.16
CA VAL A 290 12.32 -5.21 16.38
C VAL A 290 11.18 -4.66 17.25
N PHE A 291 10.27 -5.54 17.67
CA PHE A 291 9.26 -5.25 18.69
C PHE A 291 9.20 -6.34 19.76
N TYR A 292 8.56 -6.00 20.87
CA TYR A 292 8.40 -6.83 22.05
C TYR A 292 6.92 -7.02 22.35
N VAL A 293 6.55 -8.23 22.77
CA VAL A 293 5.20 -8.58 23.22
C VAL A 293 5.29 -9.26 24.58
N LYS A 294 4.54 -8.75 25.56
CA LYS A 294 4.32 -9.37 26.86
C LYS A 294 2.92 -9.97 26.91
N TYR A 295 2.82 -11.21 27.36
CA TYR A 295 1.52 -11.86 27.56
C TYR A 295 1.50 -12.71 28.82
N HIS A 296 0.30 -12.96 29.35
CA HIS A 296 0.11 -13.70 30.60
C HIS A 296 -0.35 -15.12 30.34
N THR A 297 0.38 -16.08 30.92
CA THR A 297 -0.01 -17.49 30.96
C THR A 297 -0.41 -17.89 32.37
N LYS A 298 -0.92 -19.11 32.54
CA LYS A 298 -1.18 -19.68 33.87
C LYS A 298 0.08 -19.77 34.72
N GLU A 299 1.25 -19.91 34.09
CA GLU A 299 2.56 -20.00 34.74
C GLU A 299 3.18 -18.63 35.04
N GLY A 300 2.51 -17.54 34.64
CA GLY A 300 3.00 -16.17 34.80
C GLY A 300 3.27 -15.45 33.48
N PRO A 301 3.89 -14.25 33.55
CA PRO A 301 4.16 -13.43 32.38
C PRO A 301 5.28 -14.04 31.51
N ARG A 302 5.07 -14.00 30.20
CA ARG A 302 6.04 -14.43 29.18
C ARG A 302 6.37 -13.26 28.27
N ASN A 303 7.60 -13.27 27.77
CA ASN A 303 8.23 -12.20 27.00
C ASN A 303 8.66 -12.74 25.64
N LEU A 304 8.22 -12.11 24.56
CA LEU A 304 8.62 -12.48 23.20
C LEU A 304 9.24 -11.28 22.50
N PHE A 305 10.39 -11.52 21.88
CA PHE A 305 11.05 -10.54 21.02
C PHE A 305 10.91 -10.98 19.57
N PHE A 306 10.44 -10.08 18.73
CA PHE A 306 10.23 -10.33 17.32
C PHE A 306 11.10 -9.42 16.48
N LYS A 307 11.69 -9.98 15.43
CA LYS A 307 12.30 -9.24 14.33
C LYS A 307 11.48 -9.43 13.07
N THR A 308 11.17 -8.33 12.39
CA THR A 308 10.35 -8.34 11.19
C THR A 308 11.10 -8.88 9.97
N VAL A 309 10.35 -9.48 9.05
CA VAL A 309 10.89 -10.13 7.85
C VAL A 309 10.38 -9.48 6.57
N ASP A 310 9.09 -9.18 6.50
CA ASP A 310 8.40 -8.80 5.25
C ASP A 310 7.85 -7.36 5.24
N ARG A 311 7.57 -6.82 6.43
CA ARG A 311 6.92 -5.51 6.60
C ARG A 311 7.42 -4.80 7.85
N SER A 312 7.13 -3.50 7.94
CA SER A 312 7.53 -2.70 9.08
C SER A 312 6.98 -3.24 10.40
N ARG A 313 7.80 -3.12 11.43
CA ARG A 313 7.43 -3.37 12.82
C ARG A 313 6.18 -2.59 13.21
N ASP A 314 6.07 -1.36 12.75
CA ASP A 314 4.95 -0.49 13.13
C ASP A 314 3.63 -1.07 12.62
N ILE A 315 3.62 -1.68 11.43
CA ILE A 315 2.43 -2.39 10.93
C ILE A 315 2.08 -3.54 11.86
N TRP A 316 3.06 -4.37 12.26
CA TRP A 316 2.82 -5.50 13.16
C TRP A 316 2.25 -5.07 14.51
N THR A 317 2.86 -4.06 15.13
CA THR A 317 2.42 -3.57 16.45
C THR A 317 1.05 -2.90 16.36
N ASP A 318 0.83 -2.07 15.34
CA ASP A 318 -0.43 -1.33 15.20
C ASP A 318 -1.56 -2.31 14.83
N SER A 319 -1.25 -3.36 14.06
CA SER A 319 -2.17 -4.48 13.78
C SER A 319 -2.58 -5.21 15.06
N LEU A 320 -1.61 -5.53 15.94
CA LEU A 320 -1.91 -6.18 17.22
C LEU A 320 -2.78 -5.30 18.11
N TYR A 321 -2.43 -4.02 18.24
CA TYR A 321 -3.23 -3.06 19.00
C TYR A 321 -4.65 -2.94 18.46
N MET A 322 -4.80 -2.69 17.15
CA MET A 322 -6.10 -2.53 16.52
C MET A 322 -6.94 -3.80 16.65
N PHE A 323 -6.37 -4.98 16.40
CA PHE A 323 -7.10 -6.24 16.50
C PHE A 323 -7.55 -6.54 17.93
N ILE A 324 -6.68 -6.35 18.93
CA ILE A 324 -7.03 -6.55 20.35
C ILE A 324 -8.11 -5.58 20.79
N GLN A 325 -8.02 -4.31 20.40
CA GLN A 325 -9.05 -3.33 20.71
C GLN A 325 -10.38 -3.71 20.07
N SER A 326 -10.40 -4.03 18.76
CA SER A 326 -11.62 -4.45 18.08
C SER A 326 -12.22 -5.73 18.65
N MET A 327 -11.41 -6.66 19.17
CA MET A 327 -11.94 -7.84 19.89
C MET A 327 -12.61 -7.45 21.21
N ARG A 328 -12.00 -6.54 21.99
CA ARG A 328 -12.58 -6.08 23.26
C ARG A 328 -13.90 -5.37 23.02
N ASP A 329 -13.91 -4.43 22.06
CA ASP A 329 -15.11 -3.72 21.65
C ASP A 329 -16.20 -4.70 21.20
N TYR A 330 -15.86 -5.72 20.40
CA TYR A 330 -16.83 -6.72 19.94
C TYR A 330 -17.41 -7.54 21.11
N ILE A 331 -16.58 -7.98 22.06
CA ILE A 331 -17.03 -8.75 23.23
C ILE A 331 -17.97 -7.92 24.12
N GLU A 332 -17.68 -6.63 24.30
CA GLU A 332 -18.54 -5.72 25.06
C GLU A 332 -19.96 -5.59 24.45
N HIS A 333 -20.11 -5.81 23.15
CA HIS A 333 -21.39 -5.66 22.45
C HIS A 333 -22.13 -6.98 22.18
N PHE A 334 -21.43 -8.11 22.09
CA PHE A 334 -22.01 -9.37 21.58
C PHE A 334 -21.82 -10.60 22.50
N ASP A 335 -21.26 -10.43 23.71
CA ASP A 335 -21.07 -11.44 24.78
C ASP A 335 -20.26 -12.71 24.43
N ASP A 336 -20.11 -13.11 23.15
CA ASP A 336 -19.28 -14.24 22.69
C ASP A 336 -18.77 -14.04 21.25
N LEU A 337 -17.63 -14.67 20.95
CA LEU A 337 -16.94 -14.66 19.65
C LEU A 337 -17.25 -15.92 18.81
N SER A 338 -18.14 -16.80 19.28
CA SER A 338 -18.47 -18.08 18.61
C SER A 338 -19.09 -17.91 17.22
N SER A 339 -19.85 -16.83 16.99
CA SER A 339 -20.43 -16.46 15.69
C SER A 339 -19.39 -16.14 14.60
N LEU A 340 -18.14 -15.88 14.98
CA LEU A 340 -17.08 -15.53 14.02
C LEU A 340 -16.50 -16.76 13.29
N ASN A 341 -16.74 -17.98 13.79
CA ASN A 341 -16.20 -19.19 13.18
C ASN A 341 -16.73 -19.40 11.75
N ASP A 342 -17.91 -18.87 11.42
CA ASP A 342 -18.57 -19.07 10.13
C ASP A 342 -17.89 -18.30 8.99
N PHE A 343 -17.10 -17.28 9.32
CA PHE A 343 -16.44 -16.39 8.36
C PHE A 343 -15.02 -16.83 7.94
N ILE A 344 -14.41 -17.76 8.68
CA ILE A 344 -12.98 -18.10 8.55
C ILE A 344 -12.76 -19.51 7.99
N ASN A 345 -13.80 -20.35 8.04
CA ASN A 345 -13.79 -21.72 7.51
C ASN A 345 -14.06 -21.78 6.00
#